data_AF-A0A520BPS6-F1
#
_entry.id   AF-A0A520BPS6-F1
#
_cell.length_a   1.000
_cell.length_b   1.000
_cell.length_c   1.000
_cell.angle_alpha   90.00
_cell.angle_beta   90.00
_cell.angle_gamma   90.00
#
_symmetry.space_group_name_H-M   'P 1'
#
loop_
_entity.id
_entity.type
_entity.pdbx_description
1 polymer ?
#
loop_
_entity_poly.entity_id
_entity_poly.type
_entity_poly.pdbx_seq_one_letter_code
_entity_poly.pdbx_strand_id
1 'polypeptide(L)'
;MRYCYLLLLIALYSCKSISVSDSSTVTENQFYYKVDSLSVGKTLQTLSSDEMQGRESGTKGGEKAADYLADLLQKYKVKPYFKTYRDTLSNFEEGSAFNIVGVIEGNDATLKNEYVILGAHYDHIGISEKGINGDFINNGANDDASGVTAVSELAKYFGTHKTNKRSVL
;
A
#
# COMPACT_ATOMS: atom_id res chain seq x y z
N MET A 1 77.04 -3.25 25.96
CA MET A 1 76.04 -3.47 27.03
C MET A 1 75.45 -2.13 27.45
N ARG A 2 74.14 -1.95 27.23
CA ARG A 2 73.18 -0.92 27.75
C ARG A 2 72.45 -0.09 26.68
N TYR A 3 71.21 -0.54 26.43
CA TYR A 3 69.93 0.19 26.28
C TYR A 3 69.89 1.51 25.50
N CYS A 4 69.17 1.56 24.36
CA CYS A 4 67.71 1.78 24.22
C CYS A 4 67.39 3.28 24.19
N TYR A 5 66.87 3.79 23.07
CA TYR A 5 65.64 4.61 23.02
C TYR A 5 65.18 4.80 21.57
N LEU A 6 63.99 4.26 21.33
CA LEU A 6 62.97 4.54 20.34
C LEU A 6 62.98 5.99 19.78
N LEU A 7 63.02 6.14 18.45
CA LEU A 7 62.48 7.33 17.77
C LEU A 7 61.89 6.97 16.40
N LEU A 8 60.55 7.04 16.41
CA LEU A 8 59.57 7.25 15.35
C LEU A 8 60.08 7.81 14.00
N LEU A 9 59.64 7.16 12.90
CA LEU A 9 58.83 7.71 11.79
C LEU A 9 59.15 6.98 10.48
N ILE A 10 58.39 5.91 10.22
CA ILE A 10 58.33 5.29 8.89
C ILE A 10 57.58 6.26 7.98
N ALA A 11 58.30 6.78 6.99
CA ALA A 11 57.77 7.61 5.93
C ALA A 11 56.84 6.81 5.01
N LEU A 12 55.64 7.36 4.82
CA LEU A 12 54.90 7.49 3.55
C LEU A 12 54.93 6.26 2.60
N TYR A 13 53.91 5.40 2.72
CA TYR A 13 53.36 4.73 1.54
C TYR A 13 52.02 5.35 1.16
N SER A 14 52.10 6.07 0.05
CA SER A 14 51.06 6.71 -0.73
C SER A 14 49.83 5.82 -0.93
N CYS A 15 48.70 6.18 -0.31
CA CYS A 15 47.40 5.86 -0.89
C CYS A 15 47.18 6.81 -2.08
N LYS A 16 47.27 6.27 -3.29
CA LYS A 16 46.76 6.94 -4.48
C LYS A 16 45.25 7.06 -4.33
N SER A 17 44.77 8.24 -3.96
CA SER A 17 43.38 8.61 -4.11
C SER A 17 43.06 8.59 -5.61
N ILE A 18 42.39 7.55 -6.08
CA ILE A 18 41.74 7.58 -7.39
C ILE A 18 40.61 8.58 -7.23
N SER A 19 40.82 9.81 -7.71
CA SER A 19 39.73 10.74 -7.97
C SER A 19 38.96 10.21 -9.17
N VAL A 20 37.97 9.35 -8.91
CA VAL A 20 36.90 9.08 -9.88
C VAL A 20 36.19 10.41 -10.06
N SER A 21 36.47 11.07 -11.17
CA SER A 21 35.67 12.18 -11.67
C SER A 21 34.36 11.58 -12.16
N ASP A 22 33.43 11.38 -11.25
CA ASP A 22 32.07 11.01 -11.62
C ASP A 22 31.36 12.26 -12.17
N SER A 23 31.71 12.59 -13.41
CA SER A 23 30.98 13.55 -14.23
C SER A 23 29.78 12.83 -14.85
N SER A 24 28.92 12.32 -13.98
CA SER A 24 27.59 11.83 -14.34
C SER A 24 26.60 12.80 -13.73
N THR A 25 26.35 13.93 -14.38
CA THR A 25 25.16 14.74 -14.12
C THR A 25 23.94 13.97 -14.61
N VAL A 26 23.59 12.91 -13.87
CA VAL A 26 22.27 12.29 -13.95
C VAL A 26 21.31 13.32 -13.36
N THR A 27 20.69 14.12 -14.22
CA THR A 27 19.45 14.81 -13.87
C THR A 27 18.39 13.73 -13.65
N GLU A 28 18.41 13.07 -12.49
CA GLU A 28 17.24 12.39 -11.98
C GLU A 28 16.20 13.48 -11.76
N ASN A 29 15.28 13.60 -12.72
CA ASN A 29 14.05 14.34 -12.54
C ASN A 29 13.27 13.56 -11.47
N GLN A 30 13.54 13.85 -10.19
CA GLN A 30 12.88 13.16 -9.08
C GLN A 30 11.38 13.42 -9.19
N PHE A 31 10.66 12.38 -9.60
CA PHE A 31 9.22 12.41 -9.70
C PHE A 31 8.64 12.41 -8.29
N TYR A 32 8.44 13.61 -7.73
CA TYR A 32 7.89 13.77 -6.39
C TYR A 32 6.36 13.68 -6.45
N TYR A 33 5.80 12.52 -6.12
CA TYR A 33 4.38 12.37 -5.90
C TYR A 33 4.05 12.66 -4.43
N LYS A 34 3.27 13.72 -4.21
CA LYS A 34 2.77 14.06 -2.87
C LYS A 34 1.41 13.44 -2.66
N VAL A 35 1.31 12.53 -1.69
CA VAL A 35 0.02 12.00 -1.22
C VAL A 35 -0.78 13.15 -0.59
N ASP A 36 -2.04 13.27 -1.01
CA ASP A 36 -2.96 14.28 -0.49
C ASP A 36 -3.61 13.80 0.81
N SER A 37 -3.40 14.54 1.91
CA SER A 37 -3.97 14.22 3.21
C SER A 37 -5.49 14.23 3.23
N LEU A 38 -6.14 15.01 2.35
CA LEU A 38 -7.61 14.98 2.23
C LEU A 38 -8.09 13.68 1.59
N SER A 39 -7.35 13.14 0.62
CA SER A 39 -7.62 11.83 0.01
C SER A 39 -7.47 10.70 1.04
N VAL A 40 -6.39 10.73 1.81
CA VAL A 40 -6.14 9.79 2.92
C VAL A 40 -7.28 9.87 3.94
N GLY A 41 -7.57 11.08 4.43
CA GLY A 41 -8.61 11.31 5.41
C GLY A 41 -9.99 10.88 4.92
N LYS A 42 -10.32 11.14 3.65
CA LYS A 42 -11.60 10.73 3.06
C LYS A 42 -11.77 9.21 3.06
N THR A 43 -10.76 8.46 2.62
CA THR A 43 -10.85 6.99 2.58
C THR A 43 -10.99 6.40 3.97
N LEU A 44 -10.12 6.82 4.90
CA LEU A 44 -10.16 6.36 6.28
C LEU A 44 -11.50 6.65 6.93
N GLN A 45 -11.97 7.91 6.85
CA GLN A 45 -13.24 8.33 7.45
C GLN A 45 -14.44 7.61 6.82
N THR A 46 -14.43 7.36 5.51
CA THR A 46 -15.54 6.68 4.83
C THR A 46 -15.63 5.24 5.30
N LEU A 47 -14.50 4.51 5.27
CA LEU A 47 -14.47 3.11 5.68
C LEU A 47 -14.81 2.98 7.16
N SER A 48 -14.27 3.84 8.03
CA SER A 48 -14.52 3.82 9.46
C SER A 48 -15.78 4.59 9.90
N SER A 49 -16.71 4.88 9.00
CA SER A 49 -17.96 5.57 9.36
C SER A 49 -19.00 4.61 9.93
N ASP A 50 -19.95 5.14 10.71
CA ASP A 50 -21.09 4.39 11.22
C ASP A 50 -21.98 3.85 10.09
N GLU A 51 -21.98 4.52 8.93
CA GLU A 51 -22.70 4.08 7.73
C GLU A 51 -22.21 2.72 7.22
N MET A 52 -20.95 2.39 7.49
CA MET A 52 -20.30 1.12 7.16
C MET A 52 -20.55 0.04 8.23
N GLN A 53 -21.20 0.37 9.35
CA GLN A 53 -21.68 -0.58 10.36
C GLN A 53 -20.60 -1.57 10.85
N GLY A 54 -19.33 -1.14 10.91
CA GLY A 54 -18.21 -1.97 11.31
C GLY A 54 -17.79 -3.06 10.33
N ARG A 55 -18.34 -3.07 9.09
CA ARG A 55 -17.86 -3.85 7.94
C ARG A 55 -17.71 -5.36 8.18
N GLU A 56 -18.57 -5.96 8.99
CA GLU A 56 -18.55 -7.41 9.16
C GLU A 56 -18.87 -8.11 7.83
N SER A 57 -18.11 -9.17 7.54
CA SER A 57 -18.28 -9.98 6.34
C SER A 57 -19.71 -10.53 6.26
N GLY A 58 -20.31 -10.53 5.06
CA GLY A 58 -21.70 -10.96 4.89
C GLY A 58 -22.77 -9.94 5.28
N THR A 59 -22.40 -8.79 5.86
CA THR A 59 -23.35 -7.75 6.27
C THR A 59 -23.50 -6.66 5.21
N LYS A 60 -24.56 -5.83 5.36
CA LYS A 60 -24.75 -4.62 4.53
C LYS A 60 -23.58 -3.64 4.64
N GLY A 61 -22.95 -3.56 5.81
CA GLY A 61 -21.77 -2.73 6.04
C GLY A 61 -20.58 -3.20 5.22
N GLY A 62 -20.33 -4.51 5.22
CA GLY A 62 -19.29 -5.14 4.41
C GLY A 62 -19.54 -4.96 2.90
N GLU A 63 -20.80 -5.08 2.45
CA GLU A 63 -21.15 -4.87 1.04
C GLU A 63 -20.95 -3.41 0.59
N LYS A 64 -21.34 -2.43 1.41
CA LYS A 64 -21.06 -1.01 1.13
C LYS A 64 -19.56 -0.72 1.02
N ALA A 65 -18.75 -1.34 1.89
CA ALA A 65 -17.31 -1.20 1.84
C ALA A 65 -16.74 -1.80 0.54
N ALA A 66 -17.22 -2.98 0.14
CA ALA A 66 -16.85 -3.61 -1.12
C ALA A 66 -17.17 -2.73 -2.35
N ASP A 67 -18.37 -2.14 -2.39
CA ASP A 67 -18.77 -1.22 -3.46
C ASP A 67 -17.90 0.04 -3.50
N TYR A 68 -17.68 0.66 -2.34
CA TYR A 68 -16.82 1.82 -2.22
C TYR A 68 -15.41 1.55 -2.77
N LEU A 69 -14.82 0.40 -2.46
CA LEU A 69 -13.48 0.03 -2.91
C LEU A 69 -13.45 -0.28 -4.42
N ALA A 70 -14.46 -0.98 -4.95
CA ALA A 70 -14.58 -1.22 -6.38
C ALA A 70 -14.70 0.09 -7.17
N ASP A 71 -15.51 1.03 -6.70
CA ASP A 71 -15.66 2.36 -7.28
C ASP A 71 -14.35 3.17 -7.20
N LEU A 72 -13.63 3.08 -6.09
CA LEU A 72 -12.32 3.72 -5.92
C LEU A 72 -11.31 3.20 -6.95
N LEU A 73 -11.20 1.87 -7.10
CA LEU A 73 -10.32 1.26 -8.09
C LEU A 73 -10.68 1.70 -9.52
N GLN A 74 -11.97 1.66 -9.86
CA GLN A 74 -12.47 2.09 -11.16
C GLN A 74 -12.15 3.56 -11.43
N LYS A 75 -12.43 4.44 -10.45
CA LYS A 75 -12.18 5.89 -10.53
C LYS A 75 -10.72 6.18 -10.87
N TYR A 76 -9.79 5.38 -10.35
CA TYR A 76 -8.36 5.56 -10.59
C TYR A 76 -7.79 4.65 -11.68
N LYS A 77 -8.63 4.15 -12.60
CA LYS A 77 -8.22 3.41 -13.80
C LYS A 77 -7.42 2.13 -13.49
N VAL A 78 -7.67 1.54 -12.33
CA VAL A 78 -7.27 0.17 -12.03
C VAL A 78 -8.30 -0.74 -12.69
N LYS A 79 -7.88 -1.82 -13.36
CA LYS A 79 -8.80 -2.75 -14.02
C LYS A 79 -9.22 -3.84 -13.04
N PRO A 80 -10.42 -4.44 -13.15
CA PRO A 80 -10.72 -5.65 -12.40
C PRO A 80 -9.76 -6.78 -12.82
N TYR A 81 -9.29 -7.57 -11.86
CA TYR A 81 -8.47 -8.74 -12.18
C TYR A 81 -9.31 -9.92 -12.69
N PHE A 82 -10.49 -10.11 -12.12
CA PHE A 82 -11.46 -11.11 -12.56
C PHE A 82 -12.46 -10.49 -13.55
N LYS A 83 -13.62 -11.15 -13.77
CA LYS A 83 -14.73 -10.59 -14.54
C LYS A 83 -15.24 -9.27 -13.95
N THR A 84 -15.17 -9.13 -12.63
CA THR A 84 -15.47 -7.91 -11.87
C THR A 84 -14.38 -7.69 -10.83
N TYR A 85 -14.44 -6.61 -10.04
CA TYR A 85 -13.54 -6.45 -8.90
C TYR A 85 -13.80 -7.46 -7.78
N ARG A 86 -15.03 -8.00 -7.69
CA ARG A 86 -15.43 -8.93 -6.65
C ARG A 86 -14.97 -10.35 -6.99
N ASP A 87 -14.27 -10.97 -6.04
CA ASP A 87 -13.96 -12.40 -6.00
C ASP A 87 -14.69 -13.02 -4.81
N THR A 88 -15.78 -13.73 -5.08
CA THR A 88 -16.68 -14.23 -4.04
C THR A 88 -16.05 -15.39 -3.27
N LEU A 89 -16.05 -15.31 -1.94
CA LEU A 89 -15.57 -16.37 -1.07
C LEU A 89 -16.57 -17.53 -1.04
N SER A 90 -16.19 -18.66 -1.64
CA SER A 90 -17.06 -19.86 -1.72
C SER A 90 -17.18 -20.63 -0.40
N ASN A 91 -16.28 -20.37 0.55
CA ASN A 91 -16.24 -21.00 1.87
C ASN A 91 -16.88 -20.14 2.97
N PHE A 92 -17.67 -19.13 2.61
CA PHE A 92 -18.38 -18.28 3.54
C PHE A 92 -19.88 -18.61 3.50
N GLU A 93 -20.39 -19.22 4.58
CA GLU A 93 -21.76 -19.75 4.61
C GLU A 93 -22.81 -18.72 5.06
N GLU A 94 -22.38 -17.66 5.75
CA GLU A 94 -23.25 -16.64 6.35
C GLU A 94 -23.52 -15.45 5.41
N GLY A 95 -23.92 -15.76 4.17
CA GLY A 95 -24.24 -14.75 3.15
C GLY A 95 -23.20 -14.68 2.04
N SER A 96 -22.71 -13.48 1.72
CA SER A 96 -21.68 -13.31 0.68
C SER A 96 -20.58 -12.36 1.17
N ALA A 97 -19.36 -12.85 1.09
CA ALA A 97 -18.13 -12.09 1.32
C ALA A 97 -17.29 -12.11 0.04
N PHE A 98 -16.49 -11.07 -0.16
CA PHE A 98 -15.74 -10.88 -1.40
C PHE A 98 -14.32 -10.40 -1.10
N ASN A 99 -13.34 -10.84 -1.87
CA ASN A 99 -12.14 -10.02 -2.06
C ASN A 99 -12.45 -8.94 -3.10
N ILE A 100 -11.80 -7.78 -2.96
CA ILE A 100 -11.84 -6.71 -3.97
C ILE A 100 -10.46 -6.62 -4.62
N VAL A 101 -10.37 -7.06 -5.88
CA VAL A 101 -9.10 -7.27 -6.57
C VAL A 101 -9.02 -6.45 -7.84
N GLY A 102 -8.06 -5.52 -7.86
CA GLY A 102 -7.69 -4.73 -9.02
C GLY A 102 -6.36 -5.20 -9.61
N VAL A 103 -6.08 -4.83 -10.85
CA VAL A 103 -4.78 -5.07 -11.49
C VAL A 103 -4.34 -3.86 -12.29
N ILE A 104 -3.05 -3.56 -12.18
CA ILE A 104 -2.34 -2.52 -12.94
C ILE A 104 -1.24 -3.22 -13.72
N GLU A 105 -1.42 -3.35 -15.04
CA GLU A 105 -0.41 -3.98 -15.91
C GLU A 105 0.92 -3.22 -15.85
N GLY A 106 2.02 -3.97 -15.78
CA GLY A 106 3.38 -3.43 -15.88
C GLY A 106 3.69 -2.87 -17.27
N ASN A 107 4.52 -1.83 -17.31
CA ASN A 107 4.92 -1.18 -18.57
C ASN A 107 6.21 -1.75 -19.20
N ASP A 108 6.86 -2.73 -18.55
CA ASP A 108 8.09 -3.34 -19.04
C ASP A 108 7.79 -4.66 -19.79
N ALA A 109 8.33 -4.81 -20.99
CA ALA A 109 8.02 -5.96 -21.86
C ALA A 109 8.40 -7.31 -21.26
N THR A 110 9.42 -7.35 -20.40
CA THR A 110 9.92 -8.57 -19.77
C THR A 110 9.27 -8.77 -18.41
N LEU A 111 9.14 -7.70 -17.63
CA LEU A 111 8.72 -7.78 -16.22
C LEU A 111 7.21 -7.71 -16.00
N LYS A 112 6.40 -7.35 -17.01
CA LYS A 112 4.95 -7.17 -16.80
C LYS A 112 4.19 -8.44 -16.40
N ASN A 113 4.77 -9.62 -16.57
CA ASN A 113 4.18 -10.90 -16.12
C ASN A 113 4.62 -11.29 -14.70
N GLU A 114 5.46 -10.47 -14.05
CA GLU A 114 5.79 -10.60 -12.64
C GLU A 114 4.88 -9.66 -11.83
N TYR A 115 4.37 -10.17 -10.71
CA TYR A 115 3.37 -9.47 -9.90
C TYR A 115 3.95 -9.07 -8.55
N VAL A 116 3.65 -7.84 -8.13
CA VAL A 116 3.78 -7.39 -6.75
C VAL A 116 2.38 -7.25 -6.19
N ILE A 117 2.08 -7.95 -5.10
CA ILE A 117 0.76 -7.93 -4.46
C ILE A 117 0.79 -6.92 -3.31
N LEU A 118 -0.17 -5.99 -3.30
CA LEU A 118 -0.39 -5.03 -2.23
C LEU A 118 -1.79 -5.29 -1.64
N GLY A 119 -1.85 -5.68 -0.37
CA GLY A 119 -3.10 -6.10 0.26
C GLY A 119 -3.30 -5.47 1.64
N ALA A 120 -4.57 -5.41 2.02
CA ALA A 120 -5.10 -5.05 3.33
C ALA A 120 -6.46 -5.74 3.48
N HIS A 121 -6.91 -6.02 4.71
CA HIS A 121 -8.26 -6.54 4.91
C HIS A 121 -9.22 -5.38 5.19
N TYR A 122 -10.42 -5.42 4.62
CA TYR A 122 -11.35 -4.30 4.72
C TYR A 122 -12.53 -4.58 5.64
N ASP A 123 -12.75 -5.84 6.00
CA ASP A 123 -13.72 -6.24 6.98
C ASP A 123 -13.28 -5.85 8.40
N HIS A 124 -14.24 -5.79 9.31
CA HIS A 124 -13.99 -5.64 10.74
C HIS A 124 -15.13 -6.30 11.54
N ILE A 125 -15.12 -6.13 12.86
CA ILE A 125 -15.97 -6.87 13.82
C ILE A 125 -17.48 -6.61 13.64
N GLY A 126 -17.90 -5.50 13.00
CA GLY A 126 -19.32 -5.18 12.88
C GLY A 126 -19.91 -4.55 14.14
N ILE A 127 -21.16 -4.93 14.46
CA ILE A 127 -21.93 -4.38 15.59
C ILE A 127 -21.83 -5.33 16.78
N SER A 128 -21.27 -4.86 17.89
CA SER A 128 -21.18 -5.63 19.14
C SER A 128 -22.52 -5.69 19.86
N GLU A 129 -22.78 -6.78 20.60
CA GLU A 129 -24.00 -6.91 21.41
C GLU A 129 -23.99 -6.02 22.66
N LYS A 130 -22.81 -5.83 23.27
CA LYS A 130 -22.67 -5.13 24.56
C LYS A 130 -22.41 -3.63 24.41
N GLY A 131 -21.74 -3.24 23.33
CA GLY A 131 -21.26 -1.86 23.14
C GLY A 131 -20.34 -1.37 24.25
N ILE A 132 -19.85 -0.13 24.08
CA ILE A 132 -19.09 0.62 25.07
C ILE A 132 -19.72 2.01 25.15
N ASN A 133 -20.17 2.42 26.33
CA ASN A 133 -20.80 3.73 26.55
C ASN A 133 -21.99 4.05 25.63
N GLY A 134 -22.73 3.02 25.19
CA GLY A 134 -23.87 3.17 24.28
C GLY A 134 -23.52 3.20 22.79
N ASP A 135 -22.24 3.11 22.44
CA ASP A 135 -21.79 2.86 21.07
C ASP A 135 -21.58 1.35 20.87
N PHE A 136 -22.23 0.80 19.84
CA PHE A 136 -22.20 -0.62 19.53
C PHE A 136 -21.36 -0.93 18.28
N ILE A 137 -20.95 0.09 17.52
CA ILE A 137 -20.29 -0.11 16.22
C ILE A 137 -18.78 -0.22 16.44
N ASN A 138 -18.18 -1.28 15.89
CA ASN A 138 -16.74 -1.41 15.87
C ASN A 138 -16.22 -0.86 14.54
N ASN A 139 -15.94 0.44 14.48
CA ASN A 139 -15.62 1.12 13.23
C ASN A 139 -14.27 0.71 12.60
N GLY A 140 -13.36 0.08 13.35
CA GLY A 140 -12.14 -0.50 12.77
C GLY A 140 -11.27 0.50 11.99
N ALA A 141 -11.00 1.68 12.56
CA ALA A 141 -10.21 2.72 11.88
C ALA A 141 -8.75 2.29 11.69
N ASN A 142 -8.14 1.68 12.71
CA ASN A 142 -6.77 1.17 12.63
C ASN A 142 -6.70 -0.30 12.21
N ASP A 143 -7.81 -1.03 12.33
CA ASP A 143 -7.92 -2.45 12.03
C ASP A 143 -9.10 -2.63 11.04
N ASP A 144 -8.87 -2.70 9.74
CA ASP A 144 -7.66 -2.28 9.02
C ASP A 144 -8.01 -1.22 7.96
N ALA A 145 -8.94 -0.30 8.29
CA ALA A 145 -9.24 0.81 7.38
C ALA A 145 -8.01 1.68 7.07
N SER A 146 -7.03 1.73 7.97
CA SER A 146 -5.74 2.40 7.77
C SER A 146 -4.87 1.70 6.71
N GLY A 147 -4.74 0.37 6.74
CA GLY A 147 -4.06 -0.42 5.72
C GLY A 147 -4.75 -0.31 4.37
N VAL A 148 -6.07 -0.42 4.35
CA VAL A 148 -6.86 -0.22 3.12
C VAL A 148 -6.68 1.18 2.55
N THR A 149 -6.58 2.20 3.41
CA THR A 149 -6.29 3.58 2.99
C THR A 149 -4.91 3.68 2.34
N ALA A 150 -3.89 3.04 2.91
CA ALA A 150 -2.54 3.02 2.33
C ALA A 150 -2.51 2.34 0.95
N VAL A 151 -3.14 1.16 0.82
CA VAL A 151 -3.26 0.45 -0.46
C VAL A 151 -4.05 1.28 -1.48
N SER A 152 -5.11 1.95 -1.05
CA SER A 152 -5.94 2.81 -1.92
C SER A 152 -5.14 4.00 -2.50
N GLU A 153 -4.26 4.63 -1.73
CA GLU A 153 -3.40 5.71 -2.23
C GLU A 153 -2.33 5.19 -3.21
N LEU A 154 -1.81 3.98 -3.00
CA LEU A 154 -0.91 3.31 -3.95
C LEU A 154 -1.64 2.94 -5.25
N ALA A 155 -2.85 2.40 -5.15
CA ALA A 155 -3.71 2.09 -6.29
C ALA A 155 -4.03 3.36 -7.10
N LYS A 156 -4.34 4.47 -6.43
CA LYS A 156 -4.50 5.79 -7.04
C LYS A 156 -3.26 6.24 -7.79
N TYR A 157 -2.10 6.16 -7.13
CA TYR A 157 -0.82 6.57 -7.72
C TYR A 157 -0.51 5.75 -8.98
N PHE A 158 -0.41 4.43 -8.86
CA PHE A 158 -0.05 3.56 -9.98
C PHE A 158 -1.11 3.54 -11.08
N GLY A 159 -2.39 3.62 -10.71
CA GLY A 159 -3.51 3.65 -11.65
C GLY A 159 -3.47 4.87 -12.57
N THR A 160 -3.00 6.01 -12.06
CA THR A 160 -2.94 7.28 -12.80
C THR A 160 -1.59 7.57 -13.45
N HIS A 161 -0.48 7.15 -12.85
CA HIS A 161 0.88 7.48 -13.32
C HIS A 161 1.54 6.37 -14.14
N LYS A 162 1.13 5.10 -13.95
CA LYS A 162 1.66 3.94 -14.68
C LYS A 162 3.20 3.85 -14.67
N THR A 163 3.81 4.14 -13.52
CA THR A 163 5.27 4.10 -13.32
C THR A 163 5.80 2.71 -12.97
N ASN A 164 4.94 1.72 -12.82
CA ASN A 164 5.27 0.34 -12.47
C ASN A 164 5.78 -0.46 -13.68
N LYS A 165 6.98 -1.05 -13.57
CA LYS A 165 7.52 -2.01 -14.56
C LYS A 165 6.84 -3.37 -14.47
N ARG A 166 6.67 -3.88 -13.25
CA ARG A 166 5.93 -5.11 -12.93
C ARG A 166 4.44 -4.81 -12.82
N SER A 167 3.62 -5.84 -13.00
CA SER A 167 2.20 -5.69 -12.71
C SER A 167 1.99 -5.58 -11.20
N VAL A 168 1.04 -4.75 -10.79
CA VAL A 168 0.63 -4.60 -9.39
C VAL A 168 -0.77 -5.17 -9.25
N LEU A 169 -0.94 -6.07 -8.28
CA LEU A 169 -2.22 -6.66 -7.89
C LEU A 169 -2.63 -6.08 -6.52
#